data_AF-A0A1B8FMS2-F1
#
_entry.id   AF-A0A1B8FMS2-F1
#
_cell.length_a   1.000
_cell.length_b   1.000
_cell.length_c   1.000
_cell.angle_alpha   90.00
_cell.angle_beta   90.00
_cell.angle_gamma   90.00
#
_symmetry.space_group_name_H-M   'P 1'
#
loop_
_entity.id
_entity.type
_entity.pdbx_description
1 polymer ?
#
loop_
_entity_poly.entity_id
_entity_poly.type
_entity_poly.pdbx_seq_one_letter_code
_entity_poly.pdbx_strand_id
1 'polypeptide(L)'
;MPANFLSLPRELRDKIYELCLLPEEPNNPWDNDSNGSDDSDEGDLSLGLLGANKAINCEARLILYKNRFDFSLASPEDLSSFLEKIGRKNADCIRYIYVEFPVLHNLELGNVTIDADHTRALDSIQGYCTSLKTLTTSRRSTSAMELELDCLDNPKIVAEALTLVNNRFRAISSLKDIIVELNEYNLEDDMREQFENQG
;
A
#
# COMPACT_ATOMS: atom_id res chain seq x y z
N MET A 1 -3.75 40.75 20.43
CA MET A 1 -2.56 39.88 20.22
C MET A 1 -2.72 39.18 18.90
N PRO A 2 -1.66 39.02 18.09
CA PRO A 2 -1.77 38.26 16.85
C PRO A 2 -2.06 36.79 17.20
N ALA A 3 -3.07 36.22 16.56
CA ALA A 3 -3.36 34.80 16.67
C ALA A 3 -2.20 34.02 16.04
N ASN A 4 -1.63 33.07 16.78
CA ASN A 4 -0.61 32.15 16.26
C ASN A 4 -1.29 30.82 15.92
N PHE A 5 -0.85 30.11 14.90
CA PHE A 5 -1.36 28.78 14.55
C PHE A 5 -1.37 27.82 15.76
N LEU A 6 -0.31 27.83 16.59
CA LEU A 6 -0.24 26.99 17.80
C LEU A 6 -1.17 27.45 18.94
N SER A 7 -1.80 28.63 18.83
CA SER A 7 -2.82 29.08 19.78
C SER A 7 -4.23 28.54 19.46
N LEU A 8 -4.42 27.94 18.28
CA LEU A 8 -5.66 27.24 17.94
C LEU A 8 -5.81 25.98 18.79
N PRO A 9 -7.04 25.55 19.14
CA PRO A 9 -7.29 24.22 19.71
C PRO A 9 -6.71 23.10 18.85
N ARG A 10 -6.34 21.99 19.49
CA ARG A 10 -5.67 20.86 18.83
C ARG A 10 -6.51 20.30 17.68
N GLU A 11 -7.81 20.22 17.88
CA GLU A 11 -8.79 19.68 16.94
C GLU A 11 -8.86 20.51 15.65
N LEU A 12 -8.69 21.84 15.75
CA LEU A 12 -8.65 22.71 14.57
C LEU A 12 -7.32 22.56 13.82
N ARG A 13 -6.21 22.39 14.54
CA ARG A 13 -4.91 22.14 13.91
C ARG A 13 -4.89 20.81 13.18
N ASP A 14 -5.45 19.76 13.78
CA ASP A 14 -5.55 18.44 13.15
C ASP A 14 -6.38 18.49 11.87
N LYS A 15 -7.51 19.20 11.83
CA LYS A 15 -8.27 19.42 10.59
C LYS A 15 -7.47 20.14 9.51
N ILE A 16 -6.69 21.16 9.89
CA ILE A 16 -5.82 21.87 8.94
C ILE A 16 -4.73 20.91 8.41
N TYR A 17 -4.15 20.09 9.28
CA TYR A 17 -3.19 19.07 8.86
C TYR A 17 -3.79 18.04 7.91
N GLU A 18 -5.02 17.58 8.17
CA GLU A 18 -5.72 16.64 7.27
C GLU A 18 -5.91 17.27 5.89
N LEU A 19 -6.38 18.52 5.81
CA LEU A 19 -6.53 19.24 4.54
C LEU A 19 -5.21 19.43 3.79
N CYS A 20 -4.08 19.53 4.49
CA CYS A 20 -2.76 19.76 3.89
C CYS A 20 -1.97 18.49 3.58
N LEU A 21 -2.27 17.36 4.24
CA LEU A 21 -1.40 16.18 4.27
C LEU A 21 -2.12 14.84 3.98
N LEU A 22 -3.44 14.86 3.80
CA LEU A 22 -4.24 13.69 3.42
C LEU A 22 -5.01 13.97 2.10
N PRO A 23 -4.33 13.91 0.94
CA PRO A 23 -4.99 13.80 -0.35
C PRO A 23 -6.02 12.66 -0.35
N GLU A 24 -7.05 12.82 -1.17
CA GLU A 24 -8.07 11.78 -1.35
C GLU A 24 -7.51 10.56 -2.09
N GLU A 25 -6.54 10.79 -2.97
CA GLU A 25 -5.86 9.77 -3.76
C GLU A 25 -4.65 9.16 -3.03
N PRO A 26 -4.31 7.89 -3.33
CA PRO A 26 -3.13 7.24 -2.79
C PRO A 26 -1.85 7.98 -3.17
N ASN A 27 -1.00 8.26 -2.18
CA ASN A 27 0.24 8.97 -2.40
C ASN A 27 1.39 8.00 -2.67
N ASN A 28 2.07 8.16 -3.80
CA ASN A 28 3.31 7.45 -4.09
C ASN A 28 4.50 8.17 -3.40
N PRO A 29 5.22 7.53 -2.45
CA PRO A 29 6.34 8.16 -1.75
C PRO A 29 7.50 8.62 -2.63
N TRP A 30 7.61 8.09 -3.86
CA TRP A 30 8.67 8.40 -4.81
C TRP A 30 8.21 9.33 -5.94
N ASP A 31 6.93 9.69 -5.98
CA ASP A 31 6.48 10.78 -6.84
C ASP A 31 6.99 12.09 -6.26
N ASN A 32 8.18 12.48 -6.73
CA ASN A 32 8.56 13.87 -6.74
C ASN A 32 7.85 14.48 -7.95
N ASP A 33 6.63 14.96 -7.79
CA ASP A 33 6.07 15.91 -8.75
C ASP A 33 6.90 17.21 -8.69
N SER A 34 8.03 17.14 -9.38
CA SER A 34 8.82 18.25 -9.90
C SER A 34 8.63 18.35 -11.42
N ASN A 35 7.67 17.61 -11.99
CA ASN A 35 7.26 17.77 -13.37
C ASN A 35 6.01 18.63 -13.40
N GLY A 36 6.22 19.95 -13.53
CA GLY A 36 5.15 20.92 -13.69
C GLY A 36 4.32 20.65 -14.94
N SER A 37 3.24 19.88 -14.79
CA SER A 37 2.03 20.14 -15.53
C SER A 37 1.34 21.32 -14.85
N ASP A 38 1.61 22.53 -15.37
CA ASP A 38 0.72 23.67 -15.24
C ASP A 38 -0.70 23.17 -15.58
N ASP A 39 -1.59 23.06 -14.57
CA ASP A 39 -3.07 23.18 -14.64
C ASP A 39 -3.85 22.32 -13.61
N SER A 40 -3.20 21.59 -12.69
CA SER A 40 -3.92 20.94 -11.57
C SER A 40 -3.44 21.45 -10.20
N ASP A 41 -4.09 22.51 -9.71
CA ASP A 41 -3.97 23.05 -8.33
C ASP A 41 -4.53 22.10 -7.25
N GLU A 42 -4.90 20.86 -7.60
CA GLU A 42 -5.52 19.87 -6.72
C GLU A 42 -4.55 18.73 -6.42
N GLY A 43 -3.90 18.76 -5.24
CA GLY A 43 -3.36 17.52 -4.65
C GLY A 43 -1.99 17.60 -3.99
N ASP A 44 -1.22 18.67 -4.19
CA ASP A 44 0.15 18.73 -3.68
C ASP A 44 0.20 18.73 -2.14
N LEU A 45 0.84 17.69 -1.60
CA LEU A 45 1.12 17.58 -0.18
C LEU A 45 1.96 18.78 0.28
N SER A 46 1.43 19.56 1.23
CA SER A 46 2.13 20.71 1.79
C SER A 46 3.21 20.28 2.80
N LEU A 47 4.20 19.49 2.35
CA LEU A 47 5.28 18.92 3.16
C LEU A 47 6.14 20.00 3.84
N GLY A 48 6.17 21.22 3.30
CA GLY A 48 6.81 22.38 3.93
C GLY A 48 6.32 22.65 5.36
N LEU A 49 5.09 22.23 5.69
CA LEU A 49 4.53 22.32 7.04
C LEU A 49 5.34 21.53 8.06
N LEU A 50 5.91 20.39 7.66
CA LEU A 50 6.78 19.57 8.50
C LEU A 50 8.07 20.29 8.86
N GLY A 51 8.53 21.23 8.02
CA GLY A 51 9.73 22.03 8.25
C GLY A 51 9.51 23.29 9.09
N ALA A 52 8.26 23.72 9.30
CA ALA A 52 7.96 25.02 9.90
C ALA A 52 8.38 25.12 11.38
N ASN A 53 8.08 24.10 12.20
CA ASN A 53 8.41 24.09 13.63
C ASN A 53 8.39 22.66 14.20
N LYS A 54 9.17 22.39 15.25
CA LYS A 54 9.23 21.07 15.92
C LYS A 54 7.88 20.58 16.46
N ALA A 55 7.07 21.47 17.05
CA ALA A 55 5.74 21.12 17.53
C ALA A 55 4.86 20.73 16.35
N ILE A 56 4.78 21.59 15.33
CA ILE A 56 4.01 21.32 14.11
C ILE A 56 4.45 20.01 13.46
N ASN A 57 5.75 19.78 13.29
CA ASN A 57 6.31 18.55 12.77
C ASN A 57 5.82 17.32 13.55
N CYS A 58 5.87 17.38 14.88
CA CYS A 58 5.45 16.27 15.73
C CYS A 58 3.96 15.95 15.61
N GLU A 59 3.11 16.96 15.44
CA GLU A 59 1.66 16.81 15.27
C GLU A 59 1.32 16.33 13.85
N ALA A 60 1.83 17.06 12.85
CA ALA A 60 1.54 16.87 11.43
C ALA A 60 2.03 15.51 10.90
N ARG A 61 3.20 15.01 11.33
CA ARG A 61 3.70 13.70 10.86
C ARG A 61 2.74 12.55 11.16
N LEU A 62 2.03 12.61 12.28
CA LEU A 62 1.08 11.56 12.68
C LEU A 62 -0.14 11.54 11.77
N ILE A 63 -0.41 12.64 11.08
CA ILE A 63 -1.49 12.77 10.11
C ILE A 63 -0.98 12.38 8.74
N LEU A 64 0.20 12.83 8.33
CA LEU A 64 0.84 12.40 7.08
C LEU A 64 0.89 10.87 6.95
N TYR A 65 1.33 10.16 7.98
CA TYR A 65 1.45 8.69 7.89
C TYR A 65 0.13 7.93 8.06
N LYS A 66 -0.99 8.62 8.30
CA LYS A 66 -2.34 8.01 8.19
C LYS A 66 -2.84 7.97 6.75
N ASN A 67 -2.08 8.54 5.81
CA ASN A 67 -2.41 8.53 4.41
C ASN A 67 -2.39 7.11 3.81
N ARG A 68 -2.93 6.99 2.61
CA ARG A 68 -2.84 5.80 1.76
C ARG A 68 -1.53 5.90 0.99
N PHE A 69 -0.71 4.87 1.08
CA PHE A 69 0.57 4.84 0.37
C PHE A 69 0.51 3.88 -0.80
N ASP A 70 0.94 4.35 -1.96
CA ASP A 70 1.05 3.52 -3.15
C ASP A 70 2.50 3.07 -3.36
N PHE A 71 2.72 1.76 -3.20
CA PHE A 71 3.99 1.09 -3.45
C PHE A 71 3.96 0.24 -4.73
N SER A 72 2.92 0.35 -5.56
CA SER A 72 2.75 -0.49 -6.76
C SER A 72 3.80 -0.27 -7.85
N LEU A 73 4.50 0.86 -7.82
CA LEU A 73 5.63 1.17 -8.72
C LEU A 73 6.99 1.05 -8.03
N ALA A 74 7.00 0.70 -6.74
CA ALA A 74 8.21 0.59 -5.94
C ALA A 74 8.72 -0.84 -5.96
N SER A 75 10.04 -1.00 -5.98
CA SER A 75 10.61 -2.33 -5.76
C SER A 75 10.30 -2.82 -4.34
N PRO A 76 10.24 -4.15 -4.10
CA PRO A 76 10.11 -4.70 -2.75
C PRO A 76 11.19 -4.21 -1.77
N GLU A 77 12.39 -3.92 -2.28
CA GLU A 77 13.49 -3.34 -1.52
C GLU A 77 13.24 -1.88 -1.14
N ASP A 78 12.75 -1.07 -2.08
CA ASP A 78 12.40 0.34 -1.84
C ASP A 78 11.30 0.47 -0.79
N LEU A 79 10.27 -0.38 -0.87
CA LEU A 79 9.20 -0.46 0.13
C LEU A 79 9.79 -0.73 1.51
N SER A 80 10.63 -1.77 1.64
CA SER A 80 11.26 -2.14 2.91
C SER A 80 12.14 -1.02 3.47
N SER A 81 12.95 -0.39 2.61
CA SER A 81 13.81 0.75 2.94
C SER A 81 13.01 1.96 3.40
N PHE A 82 11.89 2.25 2.75
CA PHE A 82 10.98 3.32 3.15
C PHE A 82 10.43 3.09 4.56
N LEU A 83 9.90 1.89 4.84
CA LEU A 83 9.35 1.56 6.16
C LEU A 83 10.40 1.64 7.27
N GLU A 84 11.62 1.19 6.99
CA GLU A 84 12.75 1.33 7.91
C GLU A 84 13.08 2.81 8.17
N LYS A 85 13.16 3.63 7.11
CA LYS A 85 13.54 5.04 7.19
C LYS A 85 12.52 5.88 7.97
N ILE A 86 11.23 5.63 7.80
CA ILE A 86 10.20 6.34 8.57
C ILE A 86 10.14 5.82 10.01
N GLY A 87 10.56 4.57 10.24
CA GLY A 87 10.61 3.92 11.53
C GLY A 87 9.25 3.46 12.06
N ARG A 88 9.28 2.51 13.00
CA ARG A 88 8.09 1.81 13.52
C ARG A 88 6.95 2.73 13.99
N LYS A 89 7.27 3.82 14.68
CA LYS A 89 6.23 4.73 15.22
C LYS A 89 5.41 5.40 14.12
N ASN A 90 6.04 5.74 13.00
CA ASN A 90 5.37 6.36 11.87
C ASN A 90 4.68 5.30 11.01
N ALA A 91 5.34 4.16 10.77
CA ALA A 91 4.76 3.05 10.04
C ALA A 91 3.49 2.48 10.70
N ASP A 92 3.41 2.46 12.04
CA ASP A 92 2.18 2.09 12.78
C ASP A 92 1.02 3.09 12.58
N CYS A 93 1.26 4.26 11.99
CA CYS A 93 0.15 5.15 11.61
C CYS A 93 -0.52 4.70 10.31
N ILE A 94 0.18 3.94 9.46
CA ILE A 94 -0.28 3.52 8.14
C ILE A 94 -1.47 2.58 8.27
N ARG A 95 -2.55 2.90 7.56
CA ARG A 95 -3.79 2.12 7.57
C ARG A 95 -4.10 1.46 6.24
N TYR A 96 -3.55 1.98 5.15
CA TYR A 96 -3.85 1.54 3.81
C TYR A 96 -2.58 1.56 2.97
N ILE A 97 -2.31 0.46 2.25
CA ILE A 97 -1.24 0.40 1.26
C ILE A 97 -1.74 -0.21 -0.05
N TYR A 98 -1.22 0.29 -1.16
CA TYR A 98 -1.22 -0.42 -2.45
C TYR A 98 0.15 -1.05 -2.64
N VAL A 99 0.19 -2.29 -3.13
CA VAL A 99 1.42 -3.05 -3.41
C VAL A 99 1.28 -3.80 -4.73
N GLU A 100 2.37 -4.31 -5.30
CA GLU A 100 2.26 -5.30 -6.37
C GLU A 100 1.71 -6.63 -5.84
N PHE A 101 0.96 -7.34 -6.68
CA PHE A 101 0.62 -8.73 -6.47
C PHE A 101 1.91 -9.57 -6.44
N PRO A 102 2.11 -10.45 -5.45
CA PRO A 102 3.38 -11.16 -5.32
C PRO A 102 3.71 -12.02 -6.53
N VAL A 103 4.94 -11.91 -7.02
CA VAL A 103 5.46 -12.81 -8.05
C VAL A 103 5.58 -14.23 -7.48
N LEU A 104 5.14 -15.21 -8.27
CA LEU A 104 5.18 -16.63 -7.93
C LEU A 104 6.25 -17.35 -8.74
N HIS A 105 6.87 -18.36 -8.14
CA HIS A 105 7.85 -19.24 -8.78
C HIS A 105 7.49 -20.70 -8.53
N ASN A 106 8.09 -21.59 -9.32
CA ASN A 106 7.94 -23.04 -9.20
C ASN A 106 6.46 -23.45 -9.27
N LEU A 107 5.77 -23.04 -10.35
CA LEU A 107 4.34 -23.30 -10.62
C LEU A 107 4.07 -24.80 -10.93
N GLU A 108 4.50 -25.66 -10.02
CA GLU A 108 4.30 -27.09 -9.97
C GLU A 108 3.51 -27.42 -8.70
N LEU A 109 2.60 -28.39 -8.81
CA LEU A 109 1.75 -28.78 -7.69
C LEU A 109 2.59 -29.24 -6.48
N GLY A 110 2.35 -28.66 -5.32
CA GLY A 110 3.03 -28.91 -4.06
C GLY A 110 4.36 -28.17 -3.88
N ASN A 111 4.74 -27.30 -4.83
CA ASN A 111 6.04 -26.63 -4.83
C ASN A 111 5.95 -25.13 -5.13
N VAL A 112 4.73 -24.57 -5.17
CA VAL A 112 4.53 -23.15 -5.47
C VAL A 112 5.16 -22.29 -4.38
N THR A 113 5.87 -21.25 -4.78
CA THR A 113 6.59 -20.35 -3.86
C THR A 113 6.36 -18.89 -4.24
N ILE A 114 6.35 -18.00 -3.24
CA ILE A 114 6.40 -16.55 -3.48
C ILE A 114 7.87 -16.15 -3.65
N ASP A 115 8.11 -15.23 -4.58
CA ASP A 115 9.39 -14.57 -4.76
C ASP A 115 10.00 -14.08 -3.45
N ALA A 116 11.32 -14.23 -3.32
CA ALA A 116 12.01 -13.97 -2.06
C ALA A 116 11.99 -12.49 -1.67
N ASP A 117 12.01 -11.57 -2.65
CA ASP A 117 12.02 -10.14 -2.40
C ASP A 117 10.61 -9.67 -1.99
N HIS A 118 9.57 -10.18 -2.67
CA HIS A 118 8.18 -9.98 -2.25
C HIS A 118 7.91 -10.55 -0.85
N THR A 119 8.47 -11.72 -0.54
CA THR A 119 8.38 -12.32 0.79
C THR A 119 8.98 -11.39 1.85
N ARG A 120 10.17 -10.84 1.62
CA ARG A 120 10.82 -9.89 2.53
C ARG A 120 10.03 -8.59 2.69
N ALA A 121 9.47 -8.06 1.60
CA ALA A 121 8.63 -6.86 1.68
C ALA A 121 7.36 -7.10 2.52
N LEU A 122 6.72 -8.27 2.38
CA LEU A 122 5.57 -8.63 3.22
C LEU A 122 5.95 -8.82 4.69
N ASP A 123 7.14 -9.37 4.99
CA ASP A 123 7.66 -9.40 6.37
C ASP A 123 7.92 -7.99 6.91
N SER A 124 8.44 -7.07 6.10
CA SER A 124 8.61 -5.66 6.46
C SER A 124 7.26 -5.00 6.78
N ILE A 125 6.25 -5.20 5.94
CA ILE A 125 4.89 -4.69 6.19
C ILE A 125 4.34 -5.26 7.50
N GLN A 126 4.43 -6.58 7.69
CA GLN A 126 3.97 -7.25 8.91
C GLN A 126 4.71 -6.71 10.15
N GLY A 127 6.01 -6.46 10.04
CA GLY A 127 6.86 -6.03 11.13
C GLY A 127 6.73 -4.56 11.50
N TYR A 128 6.49 -3.67 10.54
CA TYR A 128 6.46 -2.21 10.74
C TYR A 128 5.05 -1.63 10.79
N CYS A 129 4.10 -2.16 10.00
CA CYS A 129 2.75 -1.61 9.84
C CYS A 129 1.75 -2.37 10.72
N THR A 130 1.95 -2.39 12.04
CA THR A 130 1.14 -3.14 13.03
C THR A 130 -0.33 -2.72 13.14
N SER A 131 -0.70 -1.69 12.38
CA SER A 131 -1.97 -0.99 12.40
C SER A 131 -2.65 -0.98 11.03
N LEU A 132 -2.05 -1.63 10.03
CA LEU A 132 -2.54 -1.72 8.67
C LEU A 132 -3.92 -2.39 8.65
N LYS A 133 -4.90 -1.78 7.98
CA LYS A 133 -6.27 -2.30 7.89
C LYS A 133 -6.59 -2.83 6.50
N THR A 134 -6.04 -2.21 5.47
CA THR A 134 -6.34 -2.54 4.08
C THR A 134 -5.06 -2.65 3.27
N LEU A 135 -4.99 -3.70 2.46
CA LEU A 135 -3.93 -3.96 1.48
C LEU A 135 -4.61 -4.19 0.15
N THR A 136 -4.18 -3.44 -0.85
CA THR A 136 -4.72 -3.54 -2.22
C THR A 136 -3.60 -3.92 -3.16
N THR A 137 -3.81 -4.92 -4.02
CA THR A 137 -2.84 -5.28 -5.06
C THR A 137 -3.09 -4.48 -6.32
N SER A 138 -2.01 -4.06 -6.99
CA SER A 138 -2.12 -3.25 -8.19
C SER A 138 -2.73 -4.05 -9.33
N ARG A 139 -3.65 -3.44 -10.08
CA ARG A 139 -4.29 -4.06 -11.23
C ARG A 139 -3.30 -4.61 -12.26
N ARG A 140 -2.21 -3.88 -12.52
CA ARG A 140 -1.18 -4.26 -13.50
C ARG A 140 -0.50 -5.59 -13.14
N SER A 141 0.01 -5.69 -11.91
CA SER A 141 0.72 -6.89 -11.44
C SER A 141 -0.23 -8.07 -11.30
N THR A 142 -1.46 -7.82 -10.81
CA THR A 142 -2.51 -8.83 -10.71
C THR A 142 -2.87 -9.40 -12.10
N SER A 143 -3.02 -8.54 -13.11
CA SER A 143 -3.31 -9.00 -14.49
C SER A 143 -2.17 -9.82 -15.11
N ALA A 144 -0.92 -9.47 -14.81
CA ALA A 144 0.23 -10.23 -15.29
C ALA A 144 0.26 -11.64 -14.68
N MET A 145 -0.01 -11.74 -13.37
CA MET A 145 -0.07 -13.01 -12.66
C MET A 145 -1.27 -13.86 -13.10
N GLU A 146 -2.42 -13.23 -13.35
CA GLU A 146 -3.61 -13.90 -13.88
C GLU A 146 -3.28 -14.62 -15.20
N LEU A 147 -2.67 -13.91 -16.16
CA LEU A 147 -2.25 -14.50 -17.44
C LEU A 147 -1.26 -15.66 -17.26
N GLU A 148 -0.34 -15.56 -16.30
CA GLU A 148 0.63 -16.62 -16.03
C GLU A 148 -0.04 -17.87 -15.45
N LEU A 149 -0.98 -17.69 -14.52
CA LEU A 149 -1.74 -18.78 -13.91
C LEU A 149 -2.70 -19.45 -14.90
N ASP A 150 -3.31 -18.68 -15.80
CA ASP A 150 -4.18 -19.17 -16.86
C ASP A 150 -3.45 -20.11 -17.82
N CYS A 151 -2.21 -19.74 -18.20
CA CYS A 151 -1.37 -20.54 -19.09
C CYS A 151 -1.04 -21.94 -18.54
N LEU A 152 -1.23 -22.20 -17.24
CA LEU A 152 -0.97 -23.50 -16.62
C LEU A 152 -2.05 -24.54 -16.93
N ASP A 153 -3.28 -24.10 -17.29
CA ASP A 153 -4.46 -24.96 -17.50
C ASP A 153 -4.64 -26.04 -16.40
N ASN A 154 -4.33 -25.65 -15.16
CA ASN A 154 -4.34 -26.56 -14.01
C ASN A 154 -4.93 -25.88 -12.77
N PRO A 155 -6.24 -26.04 -12.51
CA PRO A 155 -6.93 -25.33 -11.43
C PRO A 155 -6.41 -25.68 -10.03
N LYS A 156 -5.72 -26.82 -9.86
CA LYS A 156 -5.12 -27.18 -8.56
C LYS A 156 -3.89 -26.34 -8.23
N ILE A 157 -3.06 -26.05 -9.24
CA ILE A 157 -1.87 -25.20 -9.06
C ILE A 157 -2.32 -23.76 -8.82
N VAL A 158 -3.33 -23.29 -9.56
CA VAL A 158 -3.95 -21.98 -9.35
C VAL A 158 -4.49 -21.86 -7.93
N ALA A 159 -5.27 -22.83 -7.45
CA ALA A 159 -5.79 -22.83 -6.09
C ALA A 159 -4.68 -22.83 -5.03
N GLU A 160 -3.61 -23.61 -5.22
CA GLU A 160 -2.44 -23.62 -4.32
C GLU A 160 -1.71 -22.27 -4.28
N ALA A 161 -1.46 -21.68 -5.45
CA ALA A 161 -0.86 -20.36 -5.61
C ALA A 161 -1.65 -19.27 -4.88
N LEU A 162 -2.96 -19.19 -5.13
CA LEU A 162 -3.83 -18.20 -4.49
C LEU A 162 -3.95 -18.43 -2.99
N THR A 163 -4.03 -19.69 -2.55
CA THR A 163 -4.02 -20.05 -1.12
C THR A 163 -2.74 -19.59 -0.44
N LEU A 164 -1.58 -19.76 -1.10
CA LEU A 164 -0.28 -19.32 -0.59
C LEU A 164 -0.24 -17.80 -0.39
N VAL A 165 -0.67 -17.03 -1.40
CA VAL A 165 -0.73 -15.56 -1.32
C VAL A 165 -1.71 -15.10 -0.25
N ASN A 166 -2.91 -15.68 -0.19
CA ASN A 166 -3.92 -15.36 0.81
C ASN A 166 -3.41 -15.63 2.23
N ASN A 167 -2.81 -16.80 2.48
CA ASN A 167 -2.21 -17.13 3.77
C ASN A 167 -1.12 -16.12 4.17
N ARG A 168 -0.32 -15.66 3.19
CA ARG A 168 0.73 -14.68 3.43
C ARG A 168 0.17 -13.31 3.81
N PHE A 169 -0.87 -12.83 3.12
CA PHE A 169 -1.55 -11.58 3.48
C PHE A 169 -2.25 -11.68 4.84
N ARG A 170 -2.94 -12.78 5.10
CA ARG A 170 -3.64 -13.04 6.38
C ARG A 170 -2.68 -13.22 7.56
N ALA A 171 -1.40 -13.47 7.33
CA ALA A 171 -0.39 -13.45 8.39
C ALA A 171 -0.17 -12.03 8.99
N ILE A 172 -0.56 -10.97 8.28
CA ILE A 172 -0.58 -9.60 8.78
C ILE A 172 -1.80 -9.43 9.69
N SER A 173 -1.61 -9.63 11.00
CA SER A 173 -2.71 -9.76 11.96
C SER A 173 -3.64 -8.54 12.08
N SER A 174 -3.19 -7.35 11.69
CA SER A 174 -3.99 -6.12 11.74
C SER A 174 -4.93 -5.97 10.54
N LEU A 175 -4.66 -6.72 9.46
CA LEU A 175 -5.33 -6.58 8.17
C LEU A 175 -6.77 -7.07 8.25
N LYS A 176 -7.70 -6.24 7.77
CA LYS A 176 -9.13 -6.54 7.73
C LYS A 176 -9.56 -6.85 6.31
N ASP A 177 -9.16 -5.98 5.39
CA ASP A 177 -9.58 -6.01 4.00
C ASP A 177 -8.38 -6.30 3.11
N ILE A 178 -8.53 -7.30 2.23
CA ILE A 178 -7.60 -7.62 1.16
C ILE A 178 -8.37 -7.36 -0.13
N ILE A 179 -7.89 -6.42 -0.94
CA ILE A 179 -8.51 -6.05 -2.20
C ILE A 179 -7.58 -6.47 -3.32
N VAL A 180 -8.06 -7.35 -4.20
CA VAL A 180 -7.31 -7.76 -5.38
C VAL A 180 -7.95 -7.10 -6.59
N GLU A 181 -7.25 -6.14 -7.19
CA GLU A 181 -7.78 -5.43 -8.35
C GLU A 181 -7.58 -6.27 -9.62
N LEU A 182 -8.68 -6.74 -10.20
CA LEU A 182 -8.68 -7.52 -11.42
C LEU A 182 -8.94 -6.63 -12.65
N ASN A 183 -8.50 -7.08 -13.82
CA ASN A 183 -8.79 -6.41 -15.08
C ASN A 183 -10.03 -7.00 -15.73
N GLU A 184 -11.08 -6.20 -15.88
CA GLU A 184 -12.38 -6.64 -16.43
C GLU A 184 -12.33 -7.20 -17.87
N TYR A 185 -11.24 -6.95 -18.61
CA TYR A 185 -11.18 -7.26 -20.04
C TYR A 185 -10.62 -8.65 -20.39
N ASN A 186 -10.06 -9.40 -19.44
CA ASN A 186 -9.34 -10.65 -19.73
C ASN A 186 -9.74 -11.87 -18.88
N LEU A 187 -10.69 -11.74 -17.94
CA LEU A 187 -11.06 -12.85 -17.08
C LEU A 187 -11.94 -13.86 -17.83
N GLU A 188 -11.47 -15.11 -17.95
CA GLU A 188 -12.41 -16.24 -18.04
C GLU A 188 -13.12 -16.39 -16.68
N ASP A 189 -14.44 -16.59 -16.68
CA ASP A 189 -15.29 -16.57 -15.48
C ASP A 189 -14.78 -17.50 -14.36
N ASP A 190 -14.13 -18.61 -14.71
CA ASP A 190 -13.58 -19.61 -13.79
C ASP A 190 -12.42 -19.07 -12.93
N MET A 191 -11.55 -18.19 -13.45
CA MET A 191 -10.47 -17.58 -12.67
C MET A 191 -11.01 -16.54 -11.70
N ARG A 192 -12.01 -15.77 -12.11
CA ARG A 192 -12.70 -14.83 -11.22
C ARG A 192 -13.33 -15.57 -10.04
N GLU A 193 -13.99 -16.70 -10.31
CA GLU A 193 -14.58 -17.54 -9.26
C GLU A 193 -13.50 -18.05 -8.29
N GLN A 194 -12.31 -18.41 -8.78
CA GLN A 194 -11.18 -18.80 -7.92
C GLN A 194 -10.73 -17.67 -6.99
N PHE A 195 -10.58 -16.43 -7.47
CA PHE A 195 -10.23 -15.30 -6.61
C PHE A 195 -11.32 -14.99 -5.58
N GLU A 196 -12.59 -15.01 -5.99
CA GLU A 196 -13.73 -14.76 -5.09
C GLU A 196 -13.86 -15.85 -4.00
N ASN A 197 -13.56 -17.11 -4.34
CA ASN A 197 -13.60 -18.24 -3.41
C ASN A 197 -12.48 -18.21 -2.34
N GLN A 198 -11.49 -17.33 -2.46
CA GLN A 198 -10.43 -17.16 -1.45
C GLN A 198 -10.78 -16.14 -0.34
N GLY A 199 -11.90 -15.42 -0.50
CA GLY A 199 -12.36 -14.33 0.37
C GLY A 199 -12.74 -14.73 1.79
#